data_AF-A0A9W8Z928-F1
#
_entry.id   AF-A0A9W8Z928-F1
#
_cell.length_a   1.000
_cell.length_b   1.000
_cell.length_c   1.000
_cell.angle_alpha   90.00
_cell.angle_beta   90.00
_cell.angle_gamma   90.00
#
_symmetry.space_group_name_H-M   'P 1'
#
loop_
_entity.id
_entity.type
_entity.pdbx_description
1 polymer ?
#
loop_
_entity_poly.entity_id
_entity_poly.type
_entity_poly.pdbx_seq_one_letter_code
_entity_poly.pdbx_strand_id
1 'polypeptide(L)'
;MTSKSTAVVSLPTLTQTGATVALQAASLYASELGLPMSIAIVDAHTHLLSFTRQDTAKLSSIETAISMAMTSASNRLPTSALSDTYTVPSSLFSSPQRLCTIPGGLPILSPTGALLGAIGCSTGTSMQGEDAAAAGRDAVLAFIKRETEDEERRIEKEREKVLRLWKEKEGEVESLKDELDYERYGSGKRRKTSSVGLGASAGLSAGGAGPDTPPEEGEIGGFLEPSFVGEVRVGGF
;
A
#
# COMPACT_ATOMS: atom_id res chain seq x y z
N MET A 1 25.75 -2.38 4.76
CA MET A 1 24.31 -2.67 4.55
C MET A 1 24.20 -3.93 3.71
N THR A 2 23.91 -5.06 4.33
CA THR A 2 23.76 -6.35 3.64
C THR A 2 22.41 -6.37 2.94
N SER A 3 22.40 -6.03 1.65
CA SER A 3 21.23 -6.21 0.78
C SER A 3 20.83 -7.68 0.79
N LYS A 4 19.67 -8.02 1.36
CA LYS A 4 19.05 -9.35 1.21
C LYS A 4 18.87 -9.62 -0.28
N SER A 5 19.70 -10.48 -0.85
CA SER A 5 19.54 -10.96 -2.23
C SER A 5 18.27 -11.82 -2.28
N THR A 6 17.22 -11.29 -2.93
CA THR A 6 15.93 -11.98 -3.08
C THR A 6 15.62 -12.08 -4.57
N ALA A 7 15.08 -13.21 -5.02
CA ALA A 7 14.77 -13.45 -6.42
C ALA A 7 13.48 -12.78 -6.92
N VAL A 8 12.65 -12.26 -6.00
CA VAL A 8 11.33 -11.69 -6.29
C VAL A 8 11.13 -10.36 -5.56
N VAL A 9 10.34 -9.46 -6.16
CA VAL A 9 9.92 -8.18 -5.58
C VAL A 9 8.43 -7.99 -5.90
N SER A 10 7.65 -7.58 -4.90
CA SER A 10 6.27 -7.13 -5.11
C SER A 10 6.26 -5.63 -5.40
N LEU A 11 5.58 -5.23 -6.47
CA LEU A 11 5.40 -3.83 -6.84
C LEU A 11 3.91 -3.46 -6.73
N PRO A 12 3.58 -2.30 -6.15
CA PRO A 12 2.21 -1.84 -6.14
C PRO A 12 1.79 -1.47 -7.56
N THR A 13 0.56 -1.84 -7.93
CA THR A 13 -0.02 -1.52 -9.24
C THR A 13 -1.44 -1.03 -9.07
N LEU A 14 -1.89 -0.14 -9.95
CA LEU A 14 -3.23 0.40 -9.93
C LEU A 14 -4.25 -0.71 -10.23
N THR A 15 -5.30 -0.77 -9.42
CA THR A 15 -6.40 -1.70 -9.63
C THR A 15 -7.45 -1.12 -10.57
N GLN A 16 -8.37 -1.95 -11.07
CA GLN A 16 -9.47 -1.47 -11.90
C GLN A 16 -10.38 -0.48 -11.16
N THR A 17 -10.54 -0.62 -9.84
CA THR A 17 -11.27 0.33 -8.99
C THR A 17 -10.58 1.69 -9.01
N GLY A 18 -9.26 1.74 -8.79
CA GLY A 18 -8.48 2.98 -8.87
C GLY A 18 -8.54 3.60 -10.27
N ALA A 19 -8.45 2.79 -11.33
CA ALA A 19 -8.60 3.26 -12.70
C ALA A 19 -9.99 3.87 -12.96
N THR A 20 -11.05 3.29 -12.40
CA THR A 20 -12.41 3.82 -12.52
C THR A 20 -12.57 5.16 -11.82
N VAL A 21 -11.98 5.33 -10.64
CA VAL A 21 -11.95 6.61 -9.90
C VAL A 21 -11.27 7.70 -10.73
N ALA A 22 -10.09 7.39 -11.29
CA ALA A 22 -9.36 8.32 -12.17
C ALA A 22 -10.20 8.73 -13.39
N LEU A 23 -10.81 7.74 -14.04
CA LEU A 23 -11.63 7.93 -15.24
C LEU A 23 -12.83 8.84 -14.96
N GLN A 24 -13.54 8.59 -13.86
CA GLN A 24 -14.72 9.36 -13.47
C GLN A 24 -14.35 10.81 -13.17
N ALA A 25 -13.30 11.04 -12.36
CA ALA A 25 -12.87 12.39 -12.02
C ALA A 25 -12.42 13.19 -13.25
N ALA A 26 -11.61 12.59 -14.13
CA ALA A 26 -11.21 13.24 -15.38
C ALA A 26 -12.39 13.50 -16.33
N SER A 27 -13.35 12.57 -16.42
CA SER A 27 -14.55 12.72 -17.26
C SER A 27 -15.48 13.82 -16.74
N LEU A 28 -15.63 13.94 -15.42
CA LEU A 28 -16.39 15.01 -14.79
C LEU A 28 -15.75 16.38 -15.07
N TYR A 29 -14.44 16.49 -14.86
CA TYR A 29 -13.69 17.71 -15.16
C TYR A 29 -13.82 18.14 -16.63
N ALA A 30 -13.69 17.19 -17.56
CA ALA A 30 -13.89 17.44 -18.99
C ALA A 30 -15.33 17.90 -19.31
N SER A 31 -16.32 17.35 -18.60
CA SER A 31 -17.74 17.72 -18.76
C SER A 31 -18.03 19.13 -18.22
N GLU A 32 -17.44 19.51 -17.08
CA GLU A 32 -17.54 20.86 -16.49
C GLU A 32 -16.93 21.93 -17.40
N LEU A 33 -15.85 21.60 -18.11
CA LEU A 33 -15.25 22.47 -19.13
C LEU A 33 -16.03 22.50 -20.45
N GLY A 34 -17.04 21.65 -20.63
CA GLY A 34 -17.74 21.49 -21.91
C GLY A 34 -16.82 20.98 -23.03
N LEU A 35 -15.75 20.26 -22.69
CA LEU A 35 -14.72 19.81 -23.62
C LEU A 35 -14.64 18.27 -23.58
N PRO A 36 -15.26 17.56 -24.53
CA PRO A 36 -15.27 16.10 -24.54
C PRO A 36 -13.87 15.53 -24.85
N MET A 37 -13.40 14.59 -24.04
CA MET A 37 -12.05 14.01 -24.12
C MET A 37 -12.05 12.49 -24.32
N SER A 38 -10.94 11.99 -24.88
CA SER A 38 -10.52 10.59 -24.75
C SER A 38 -9.61 10.47 -23.55
N ILE A 39 -9.89 9.54 -22.65
CA ILE A 39 -9.20 9.35 -21.38
C ILE A 39 -8.75 7.88 -21.31
N ALA A 40 -7.46 7.67 -21.11
CA ALA A 40 -6.83 6.36 -20.98
C ALA A 40 -6.14 6.23 -19.62
N ILE A 41 -6.28 5.07 -18.98
CA ILE A 41 -5.56 4.71 -17.76
C ILE A 41 -4.78 3.43 -17.99
N VAL A 42 -3.51 3.43 -17.60
CA VAL A 42 -2.61 2.28 -17.66
C VAL A 42 -2.12 1.89 -16.26
N ASP A 43 -1.74 0.63 -16.10
CA ASP A 43 -1.12 0.10 -14.88
C ASP A 43 0.38 0.42 -14.81
N ALA A 44 1.04 -0.01 -13.72
CA ALA A 44 2.47 0.18 -13.52
C ALA A 44 3.34 -0.52 -14.58
N HIS A 45 2.79 -1.52 -15.28
CA HIS A 45 3.43 -2.28 -16.33
C HIS A 45 3.12 -1.72 -17.73
N THR A 46 2.54 -0.53 -17.81
CA THR A 46 2.21 0.18 -19.06
C THR A 46 1.12 -0.49 -19.90
N HIS A 47 0.27 -1.33 -19.29
CA HIS A 47 -0.87 -1.95 -19.95
C HIS A 47 -2.16 -1.19 -19.67
N LEU A 48 -3.00 -1.07 -20.70
CA LEU A 48 -4.29 -0.38 -20.62
C LEU A 48 -5.23 -1.11 -19.65
N LEU A 49 -5.69 -0.40 -18.63
CA LEU A 49 -6.69 -0.89 -17.68
C LEU A 49 -8.10 -0.41 -18.05
N SER A 50 -8.21 0.87 -18.38
CA SER A 50 -9.50 1.50 -18.64
C SER A 50 -9.35 2.61 -19.67
N PHE A 51 -10.39 2.77 -20.48
CA PHE A 51 -10.45 3.76 -21.52
C PHE A 51 -11.89 4.24 -21.70
N THR A 52 -12.07 5.54 -21.89
CA THR A 52 -13.34 6.11 -22.34
C THR A 52 -13.10 7.20 -23.37
N ARG A 53 -14.06 7.34 -24.27
CA ARG A 53 -14.14 8.47 -25.19
C ARG A 53 -15.49 9.12 -25.02
N GLN A 54 -15.49 10.37 -24.58
CA GLN A 54 -16.73 11.14 -24.45
C GLN A 54 -17.32 11.43 -25.82
N ASP A 55 -18.65 11.63 -25.84
CA ASP A 55 -19.37 11.94 -27.06
C ASP A 55 -18.79 13.20 -27.71
N THR A 56 -18.68 13.19 -29.04
CA THR A 56 -18.09 14.27 -29.85
C THR A 56 -16.59 14.53 -29.66
N ALA A 57 -15.87 13.79 -28.81
CA ALA A 57 -14.41 13.83 -28.76
C ALA A 57 -13.79 13.36 -30.10
N LYS A 58 -12.65 13.94 -30.48
CA LYS A 58 -11.95 13.67 -31.76
C LYS A 58 -11.56 12.20 -31.87
N LEU A 59 -11.79 11.56 -33.03
CA LEU A 59 -11.35 10.16 -33.23
C LEU A 59 -9.83 9.99 -33.15
N SER A 60 -9.08 11.00 -33.60
CA SER A 60 -7.61 11.01 -33.52
C SER A 60 -7.08 11.10 -32.08
N SER A 61 -7.93 11.42 -31.09
CA SER A 61 -7.51 11.54 -29.69
C SER A 61 -7.46 10.19 -28.96
N ILE A 62 -8.02 9.11 -29.54
CA ILE A 62 -8.03 7.77 -28.95
C ILE A 62 -6.60 7.26 -28.76
N GLU A 63 -5.87 7.11 -29.86
CA GLU A 63 -4.49 6.60 -29.84
C GLU A 63 -3.58 7.56 -29.07
N THR A 64 -3.80 8.87 -29.23
CA THR A 64 -3.03 9.91 -28.55
C THR A 64 -3.15 9.78 -27.02
N ALA A 65 -4.36 9.61 -26.48
CA ALA A 65 -4.58 9.43 -25.04
C ALA A 65 -3.87 8.18 -24.49
N ILE A 66 -3.98 7.05 -25.22
CA ILE A 66 -3.34 5.79 -24.84
C ILE A 66 -1.82 5.94 -24.85
N SER A 67 -1.25 6.52 -25.90
CA SER A 67 0.20 6.74 -26.00
C SER A 67 0.72 7.69 -24.93
N MET A 68 -0.03 8.75 -24.57
CA MET A 68 0.35 9.65 -23.47
C MET A 68 0.40 8.92 -22.12
N ALA A 69 -0.62 8.12 -21.81
CA ALA A 69 -0.66 7.34 -20.58
C ALA A 69 0.51 6.34 -20.52
N MET A 70 0.72 5.55 -21.58
CA MET A 70 1.82 4.59 -21.66
C MET A 70 3.19 5.26 -21.55
N THR A 71 3.39 6.39 -22.24
CA THR A 71 4.66 7.13 -22.22
C THR A 71 4.93 7.71 -20.84
N SER A 72 3.90 8.23 -20.18
CA SER A 72 4.04 8.78 -18.84
C SER A 72 4.38 7.70 -17.81
N ALA A 73 3.72 6.53 -17.89
CA ALA A 73 4.04 5.38 -17.05
C ALA A 73 5.47 4.87 -17.30
N SER A 74 5.88 4.70 -18.56
CA SER A 74 7.20 4.17 -18.90
C SER A 74 8.34 5.07 -18.44
N ASN A 75 8.17 6.39 -18.52
CA ASN A 75 9.19 7.37 -18.15
C ASN A 75 9.06 7.85 -16.70
N ARG A 76 7.95 7.55 -16.02
CA ARG A 76 7.59 8.06 -14.68
C ARG A 76 7.62 9.59 -14.60
N LEU A 77 7.26 10.23 -15.71
CA LEU A 77 7.30 11.68 -15.88
C LEU A 77 6.03 12.15 -16.59
N PRO A 78 5.59 13.40 -16.33
CA PRO A 78 4.62 14.07 -17.18
C PRO A 78 5.09 14.07 -18.63
N THR A 79 4.18 13.85 -19.59
CA THR A 79 4.55 13.92 -21.02
C THR A 79 4.98 15.33 -21.43
N SER A 80 4.48 16.35 -20.73
CA SER A 80 4.93 17.75 -20.85
C SER A 80 6.42 17.93 -20.57
N ALA A 81 7.00 17.18 -19.62
CA ALA A 81 8.43 17.26 -19.32
C ALA A 81 9.31 16.59 -20.39
N LEU A 82 8.73 15.73 -21.23
CA LEU A 82 9.46 14.99 -22.26
C LEU A 82 9.64 15.82 -23.54
N SER A 83 8.82 16.85 -23.78
CA SER A 83 8.93 17.70 -24.97
C SER A 83 10.28 18.42 -25.06
N ASP A 84 10.81 18.84 -23.91
CA ASP A 84 12.07 19.61 -23.85
C ASP A 84 13.30 18.70 -23.97
N THR A 85 13.13 17.42 -23.65
CA THR A 85 14.22 16.43 -23.61
C THR A 85 14.37 15.71 -24.95
N TYR A 86 13.27 15.51 -25.68
CA TYR A 86 13.24 14.73 -26.91
C TYR A 86 12.85 15.59 -28.12
N THR A 87 13.84 15.96 -28.95
CA THR A 87 13.60 16.36 -30.33
C THR A 87 13.30 15.12 -31.17
N VAL A 88 12.18 14.44 -30.89
CA VAL A 88 11.77 13.26 -31.65
C VAL A 88 11.31 13.66 -33.04
N PRO A 89 11.91 13.14 -34.13
CA PRO A 89 11.43 13.41 -35.48
C PRO A 89 9.99 12.92 -35.63
N SER A 90 9.16 13.71 -36.31
CA SER A 90 7.72 13.46 -36.41
C SER A 90 7.34 12.12 -37.05
N SER A 91 8.28 11.48 -37.76
CA SER A 91 8.12 10.14 -38.34
C SER A 91 8.01 9.01 -37.32
N LEU A 92 8.28 9.28 -36.04
CA LEU A 92 8.19 8.29 -34.96
C LEU A 92 6.78 8.21 -34.32
N PHE A 93 5.84 9.08 -34.69
CA PHE A 93 4.49 9.09 -34.10
C PHE A 93 3.56 7.95 -34.58
N SER A 94 3.97 7.11 -35.54
CA SER A 94 3.07 6.16 -36.23
C SER A 94 3.25 4.67 -35.86
N SER A 95 3.63 4.34 -34.62
CA SER A 95 3.66 2.93 -34.17
C SER A 95 3.02 2.73 -32.80
N PRO A 96 2.41 1.56 -32.52
CA PRO A 96 1.57 1.32 -31.36
C PRO A 96 2.29 1.34 -29.99
N GLN A 97 3.62 1.56 -29.95
CA GLN A 97 4.45 1.56 -28.74
C GLN A 97 5.38 2.78 -28.64
N ARG A 98 5.06 3.92 -29.29
CA ARG A 98 5.98 5.08 -29.30
C ARG A 98 5.61 6.22 -28.37
N LEU A 99 6.69 6.80 -27.85
CA LEU A 99 6.82 7.94 -26.96
C LEU A 99 6.00 9.13 -27.46
N CYS A 100 5.03 9.57 -26.66
CA CYS A 100 4.22 10.75 -26.91
C CYS A 100 4.71 11.92 -26.04
N THR A 101 5.18 12.98 -26.68
CA THR A 101 5.64 14.22 -26.01
C THR A 101 4.55 15.29 -25.93
N ILE A 102 3.31 14.95 -26.29
CA ILE A 102 2.17 15.87 -26.19
C ILE A 102 1.77 15.98 -24.71
N PRO A 103 1.64 17.20 -24.15
CA PRO A 103 1.14 17.38 -22.78
C PRO A 103 -0.27 16.81 -22.61
N GLY A 104 -0.52 16.16 -21.48
CA GLY A 104 -1.79 15.48 -21.18
C GLY A 104 -1.64 14.08 -20.57
N GLY A 105 -0.42 13.55 -20.47
CA GLY A 105 -0.10 12.32 -19.74
C GLY A 105 0.57 12.61 -18.41
N LEU A 106 0.07 12.02 -17.33
CA LEU A 106 0.60 12.17 -15.96
C LEU A 106 0.78 10.83 -15.26
N PRO A 107 1.91 10.63 -14.55
CA PRO A 107 2.13 9.42 -13.79
C PRO A 107 1.33 9.48 -12.48
N ILE A 108 0.83 8.33 -12.05
CA ILE A 108 0.21 8.14 -10.74
C ILE A 108 1.26 7.46 -9.86
N LEU A 109 1.89 8.26 -9.00
CA LEU A 109 2.92 7.79 -8.07
C LEU A 109 2.33 7.64 -6.67
N SER A 110 2.69 6.57 -5.98
CA SER A 110 2.37 6.43 -4.56
C SER A 110 3.03 7.55 -3.74
N PRO A 111 2.58 7.82 -2.51
CA PRO A 111 3.28 8.71 -1.59
C PRO A 111 4.75 8.30 -1.34
N THR A 112 5.07 7.02 -1.53
CA THR A 112 6.43 6.47 -1.41
C THR A 112 7.25 6.55 -2.71
N GLY A 113 6.69 7.12 -3.78
CA GLY A 113 7.35 7.30 -5.08
C GLY A 113 7.31 6.09 -6.01
N ALA A 114 6.59 5.02 -5.66
CA ALA A 114 6.40 3.87 -6.52
C ALA A 114 5.39 4.21 -7.64
N LEU A 115 5.66 3.75 -8.86
CA LEU A 115 4.73 3.92 -9.97
C LEU A 115 3.54 2.98 -9.78
N LEU A 116 2.33 3.52 -9.71
CA LEU A 116 1.08 2.75 -9.65
C LEU A 116 0.49 2.57 -11.05
N GLY A 117 0.65 3.58 -11.90
CA GLY A 117 0.12 3.62 -13.26
C GLY A 117 0.23 5.02 -13.84
N ALA A 118 -0.54 5.32 -14.87
CA ALA A 118 -0.61 6.66 -15.43
C ALA A 118 -1.97 6.92 -16.09
N ILE A 119 -2.27 8.21 -16.26
CA ILE A 119 -3.46 8.70 -16.94
C ILE A 119 -3.05 9.55 -18.14
N GLY A 120 -3.78 9.43 -19.25
CA GLY A 120 -3.62 10.23 -20.45
C GLY A 120 -4.96 10.79 -20.90
N CYS A 121 -5.05 12.12 -21.02
CA CYS A 121 -6.25 12.82 -21.45
C CYS A 121 -5.95 13.58 -22.75
N SER A 122 -6.73 13.32 -23.80
CA SER A 122 -6.55 13.93 -25.11
C SER A 122 -7.85 14.51 -25.63
N THR A 123 -7.87 15.83 -25.82
CA THR A 123 -8.70 16.67 -26.72
C THR A 123 -8.55 18.13 -26.25
N GLY A 124 -8.78 19.11 -27.12
CA GLY A 124 -8.63 20.54 -26.79
C GLY A 124 -7.18 21.02 -26.82
N THR A 125 -6.84 21.96 -25.93
CA THR A 125 -5.46 22.46 -25.76
C THR A 125 -4.66 21.54 -24.85
N SER A 126 -3.33 21.58 -24.97
CA SER A 126 -2.44 20.73 -24.18
C SER A 126 -2.58 20.96 -22.66
N MET A 127 -2.81 22.22 -22.26
CA MET A 127 -3.04 22.60 -20.85
C MET A 127 -4.33 22.00 -20.29
N GLN A 128 -5.43 22.07 -21.04
CA GLN A 128 -6.70 21.46 -20.62
C GLN A 128 -6.62 19.93 -20.47
N GLY A 129 -5.85 19.27 -21.34
CA GLY A 129 -5.59 17.83 -21.23
C GLY A 129 -4.81 17.49 -19.96
N GLU A 130 -3.80 18.28 -19.62
CA GLU A 130 -2.99 18.09 -18.41
C GLU A 130 -3.81 18.36 -17.13
N ASP A 131 -4.67 19.38 -17.13
CA ASP A 131 -5.57 19.66 -16.00
C ASP A 131 -6.58 18.54 -15.77
N ALA A 132 -7.16 17.98 -16.84
CA ALA A 132 -8.08 16.84 -16.75
C ALA A 132 -7.36 15.58 -16.25
N ALA A 133 -6.13 15.33 -16.72
CA ALA A 133 -5.30 14.24 -16.23
C ALA A 133 -4.94 14.45 -14.75
N ALA A 134 -4.68 15.68 -14.32
CA ALA A 134 -4.37 16.01 -12.93
C ALA A 134 -5.57 15.75 -12.03
N ALA A 135 -6.78 16.14 -12.44
CA ALA A 135 -8.01 15.83 -11.72
C ALA A 135 -8.19 14.32 -11.51
N GLY A 136 -7.94 13.51 -12.54
CA GLY A 136 -7.98 12.05 -12.45
C GLY A 136 -6.92 11.47 -11.51
N ARG A 137 -5.66 11.91 -11.64
CA ARG A 137 -4.55 11.49 -10.77
C ARG A 137 -4.84 11.84 -9.31
N ASP A 138 -5.25 13.08 -9.04
CA ASP A 138 -5.43 13.59 -7.69
C ASP A 138 -6.60 12.90 -6.99
N ALA A 139 -7.65 12.54 -7.72
CA ALA A 139 -8.75 11.73 -7.20
C ALA A 139 -8.29 10.34 -6.74
N VAL A 140 -7.38 9.69 -7.48
CA VAL A 140 -6.79 8.40 -7.06
C VAL A 140 -5.93 8.57 -5.82
N LEU A 141 -5.10 9.61 -5.77
CA LEU A 141 -4.25 9.86 -4.60
C LEU A 141 -5.08 10.15 -3.34
N ALA A 142 -6.17 10.91 -3.48
CA ALA A 142 -7.12 11.14 -2.41
C ALA A 142 -7.82 9.85 -1.97
N PHE A 143 -8.19 8.99 -2.92
CA PHE A 143 -8.78 7.69 -2.64
C PHE A 143 -7.83 6.78 -1.85
N ILE A 144 -6.57 6.66 -2.29
CA ILE A 144 -5.53 5.90 -1.59
C ILE A 144 -5.33 6.43 -0.17
N LYS A 145 -5.24 7.76 -0.02
CA LYS A 145 -5.07 8.38 1.30
C LYS A 145 -6.22 8.03 2.24
N ARG A 146 -7.45 8.06 1.75
CA ARG A 146 -8.62 7.68 2.53
C ARG A 146 -8.57 6.21 2.95
N GLU A 147 -8.23 5.31 2.04
CA GLU A 147 -8.08 3.87 2.37
C GLU A 147 -7.01 3.63 3.44
N THR A 148 -5.87 4.32 3.35
CA THR A 148 -4.82 4.20 4.36
C THR A 148 -5.27 4.68 5.73
N GLU A 149 -5.97 5.82 5.81
CA GLU A 149 -6.50 6.34 7.07
C GLU A 149 -7.60 5.44 7.66
N ASP A 150 -8.44 4.83 6.80
CA ASP A 150 -9.47 3.87 7.23
C ASP A 150 -8.85 2.60 7.81
N GLU A 151 -7.78 2.07 7.19
CA GLU A 151 -7.09 0.88 7.69
C GLU A 151 -6.32 1.16 8.98
N GLU A 152 -5.65 2.31 9.10
CA GLU A 152 -4.99 2.72 10.35
C GLU A 152 -6.00 2.80 11.51
N ARG A 153 -7.18 3.39 11.29
CA ARG A 153 -8.26 3.41 12.28
C ARG A 153 -8.75 2.01 12.64
N ARG A 154 -8.74 1.07 11.69
CA ARG A 154 -9.14 -0.33 11.92
C ARG A 154 -8.13 -1.05 12.81
N ILE A 155 -6.84 -0.94 12.45
CA ILE A 155 -5.73 -1.52 13.20
C ILE A 155 -5.70 -1.00 14.64
N GLU A 156 -5.90 0.31 14.83
CA GLU A 156 -5.89 0.90 16.16
C GLU A 156 -7.02 0.35 17.05
N LYS A 157 -8.23 0.23 16.51
CA LYS A 157 -9.37 -0.39 17.22
C LYS A 157 -9.11 -1.85 17.57
N GLU A 158 -8.41 -2.59 16.71
CA GLU A 158 -8.03 -3.98 16.98
C GLU A 158 -6.96 -4.06 18.07
N ARG A 159 -5.95 -3.19 18.03
CA ARG A 159 -4.93 -3.06 19.07
C ARG A 159 -5.55 -2.76 20.44
N GLU A 160 -6.47 -1.81 20.52
CA GLU A 160 -7.18 -1.48 21.75
C GLU A 160 -7.95 -2.69 22.33
N LYS A 161 -8.59 -3.50 21.47
CA LYS A 161 -9.28 -4.73 21.89
C LYS A 161 -8.31 -5.77 22.43
N VAL A 162 -7.18 -5.98 21.74
CA VAL A 162 -6.14 -6.91 22.17
C VAL A 162 -5.56 -6.47 23.52
N LEU A 163 -5.25 -5.19 23.68
CA LEU A 163 -4.75 -4.63 24.94
C LEU A 163 -5.76 -4.78 26.09
N ARG A 164 -7.06 -4.62 25.82
CA ARG A 164 -8.11 -4.86 26.82
C ARG A 164 -8.15 -6.32 27.25
N LEU A 165 -8.16 -7.25 26.30
CA LEU A 165 -8.17 -8.69 26.58
C LEU A 165 -6.92 -9.12 27.35
N TRP A 166 -5.76 -8.56 27.00
CA TRP A 166 -4.51 -8.85 27.69
C TRP A 166 -4.57 -8.43 29.16
N LYS A 167 -5.05 -7.22 29.46
CA LYS A 167 -5.24 -6.74 30.85
C LYS A 167 -6.23 -7.59 31.65
N GLU A 168 -7.30 -8.07 31.01
CA GLU A 168 -8.24 -9.00 31.65
C GLU A 168 -7.56 -10.33 32.01
N LYS A 169 -6.77 -10.89 31.08
CA LYS A 169 -6.03 -12.13 31.31
C LYS A 169 -4.90 -11.99 32.30
N GLU A 170 -4.20 -10.84 32.36
CA GLU A 170 -3.23 -10.58 33.42
C GLU A 170 -3.91 -10.58 34.80
N GLY A 171 -5.08 -9.96 34.92
CA GLY A 171 -5.86 -9.99 36.17
C GLY A 171 -6.30 -11.40 36.57
N GLU A 172 -6.72 -12.23 35.61
CA GLU A 172 -7.01 -13.65 35.86
C GLU A 172 -5.77 -14.41 36.31
N VAL A 173 -4.63 -14.20 35.65
CA VAL A 173 -3.36 -14.86 36.01
C VAL A 173 -2.90 -14.44 37.40
N GLU A 174 -3.03 -13.17 37.76
CA GLU A 174 -2.70 -12.65 39.08
C GLU A 174 -3.61 -13.25 40.15
N SER A 175 -4.92 -13.33 39.90
CA SER A 175 -5.86 -14.03 40.80
C SER A 175 -5.51 -15.50 40.98
N LEU A 176 -5.12 -16.20 39.91
CA LEU A 176 -4.71 -17.60 39.97
C LEU A 176 -3.38 -17.78 40.74
N LYS A 177 -2.45 -16.82 40.61
CA LYS A 177 -1.20 -16.81 41.40
C LYS A 177 -1.50 -16.64 42.89
N ASP A 178 -2.37 -15.70 43.24
CA ASP A 178 -2.78 -15.45 44.63
C ASP A 178 -3.47 -16.68 45.25
N GLU A 179 -4.35 -17.36 44.50
CA GLU A 179 -5.00 -18.59 44.94
C GLU A 179 -3.98 -19.72 45.19
N LEU A 180 -3.03 -19.89 44.26
CA LEU A 180 -1.99 -20.92 44.36
C LEU A 180 -1.02 -20.65 45.52
N ASP A 181 -0.70 -19.38 45.79
CA ASP A 181 0.09 -18.98 46.95
C ASP A 181 -0.69 -19.18 48.26
N TYR A 182 -2.00 -18.91 48.28
CA TYR A 182 -2.86 -19.23 49.42
C TYR A 182 -2.92 -20.74 49.69
N GLU A 183 -3.02 -21.60 48.69
CA GLU A 183 -2.94 -23.05 48.89
C GLU A 183 -1.58 -23.49 49.43
N ARG A 184 -0.50 -22.89 48.92
CA ARG A 184 0.88 -23.22 49.31
C ARG A 184 1.21 -22.77 50.74
N TYR A 185 0.68 -21.65 51.21
CA TYR A 185 1.05 -21.03 52.50
C TYR A 185 -0.10 -20.91 53.52
N GLY A 186 -1.36 -20.99 53.09
CA GLY A 186 -2.57 -20.77 53.89
C GLY A 186 -3.18 -22.02 54.55
N SER A 187 -2.80 -23.23 54.11
CA SER A 187 -3.12 -24.47 54.85
C SER A 187 -2.19 -24.63 56.05
N GLY A 188 -2.54 -23.97 57.15
CA GLY A 188 -1.96 -24.18 58.47
C GLY A 188 -2.16 -25.62 58.99
N LYS A 189 -1.30 -26.55 58.56
CA LYS A 189 -0.84 -27.66 59.40
C LYS A 189 0.68 -27.60 59.48
N ARG A 190 1.16 -26.79 60.42
CA ARG A 190 2.54 -26.83 60.94
C ARG A 190 2.88 -28.27 61.35
N ARG A 191 3.52 -29.03 60.47
CA ARG A 191 4.36 -30.16 60.88
C ARG A 191 5.71 -29.59 61.29
N LYS A 192 5.95 -29.55 62.61
CA LYS A 192 7.30 -29.34 63.15
C LYS A 192 8.17 -30.50 62.67
N THR A 193 9.09 -30.25 61.76
CA THR A 193 10.29 -31.06 61.60
C THR A 193 11.49 -30.17 61.88
N SER A 194 12.23 -30.56 62.91
CA SER A 194 13.43 -29.94 63.43
C SER A 194 14.54 -29.87 62.37
N SER A 195 15.20 -28.70 62.33
CA SER A 195 16.58 -28.41 61.96
C SER A 195 17.43 -29.52 61.32
N VAL A 196 17.92 -29.27 60.11
CA VAL A 196 19.33 -29.52 59.74
C VAL A 196 19.74 -28.41 58.76
N GLY A 197 20.76 -27.64 59.11
CA GLY A 197 21.41 -26.69 58.21
C GLY A 197 22.53 -27.35 57.41
N LEU A 198 22.83 -26.80 56.23
CA LEU A 198 24.00 -26.95 55.34
C LEU A 198 23.53 -26.28 54.02
N GLY A 199 24.21 -25.41 53.30
CA GLY A 199 25.57 -24.88 53.27
C GLY A 199 25.64 -24.03 51.99
N ALA A 200 26.53 -23.04 51.94
CA ALA A 200 26.70 -22.13 50.80
C ALA A 200 27.12 -22.85 49.50
N SER A 201 26.74 -22.32 48.33
CA SER A 201 27.68 -21.87 47.28
C SER A 201 27.03 -21.55 45.93
N ALA A 202 27.72 -20.63 45.23
CA ALA A 202 27.82 -20.44 43.78
C ALA A 202 26.66 -19.74 43.03
N GLY A 203 26.97 -18.53 42.55
CA GLY A 203 26.20 -17.85 41.51
C GLY A 203 26.48 -18.40 40.12
N LEU A 204 25.58 -18.10 39.19
CA LEU A 204 25.81 -18.08 37.75
C LEU A 204 24.87 -17.02 37.15
N SER A 205 25.49 -16.05 36.50
CA SER A 205 24.86 -15.05 35.65
C SER A 205 24.35 -15.70 34.35
N ALA A 206 23.09 -15.50 34.02
CA ALA A 206 22.58 -15.67 32.65
C ALA A 206 21.55 -14.55 32.39
N GLY A 207 21.97 -13.54 31.63
CA GLY A 207 21.07 -12.55 31.05
C GLY A 207 20.31 -13.20 29.89
N GLY A 208 19.09 -13.63 30.15
CA GLY A 208 18.10 -13.99 29.15
C GLY A 208 16.76 -13.50 29.65
N ALA A 209 16.11 -12.62 28.88
CA ALA A 209 14.78 -12.14 29.19
C ALA A 209 13.84 -13.34 29.37
N GLY A 210 13.23 -13.44 30.55
CA GLY A 210 12.29 -14.51 30.86
C GLY A 210 10.97 -14.33 30.09
N PRO A 211 10.12 -15.38 30.04
CA PRO A 211 8.82 -15.36 29.36
C PRO A 211 7.79 -14.37 29.98
N ASP A 212 8.16 -13.69 31.07
CA ASP A 212 7.31 -12.75 31.83
C ASP A 212 7.62 -11.26 31.54
N THR A 213 8.33 -10.96 30.44
CA THR A 213 8.64 -9.58 30.05
C THR A 213 7.67 -9.14 28.94
N PRO A 214 6.94 -8.01 29.08
CA PRO A 214 6.08 -7.52 27.99
C PRO A 214 6.94 -7.22 26.75
N PRO A 215 6.47 -7.53 25.53
CA PRO A 215 7.20 -7.19 24.31
C PRO A 215 7.34 -5.67 24.24
N GLU A 216 8.57 -5.19 24.03
CA GLU A 216 8.83 -3.76 23.88
C GLU A 216 8.11 -3.21 22.63
N GLU A 217 7.82 -1.90 22.59
CA GLU A 217 7.09 -1.21 21.51
C GLU A 217 7.66 -1.43 20.09
N GLY A 218 8.85 -2.05 19.96
CA GLY A 218 9.48 -2.44 18.70
C GLY A 218 9.34 -3.92 18.28
N GLU A 219 8.87 -4.83 19.14
CA GLU A 219 8.79 -6.27 18.83
C GLU A 219 7.45 -6.71 18.23
N ILE A 220 6.42 -5.89 18.34
CA ILE A 220 5.05 -6.18 17.89
C ILE A 220 4.92 -6.11 16.34
N GLY A 221 5.92 -5.54 15.65
CA GLY A 221 5.94 -5.44 14.20
C GLY A 221 6.04 -6.79 13.45
N GLY A 222 6.53 -7.85 14.11
CA GLY A 222 6.73 -9.16 13.48
C GLY A 222 5.48 -10.04 13.37
N PHE A 223 4.41 -9.73 14.09
CA PHE A 223 3.18 -10.54 14.15
C PHE A 223 2.01 -9.96 13.35
N LEU A 224 2.19 -8.79 12.73
CA LEU A 224 1.18 -8.10 11.92
C LEU A 224 1.59 -8.08 10.43
N GLU A 225 2.08 -9.20 9.91
CA GLU A 225 2.14 -9.34 8.45
C GLU A 225 0.70 -9.53 7.90
N PRO A 226 0.34 -8.85 6.80
CA PRO A 226 -0.96 -9.04 6.17
C PRO A 226 -1.11 -10.50 5.74
N SER A 227 -2.17 -11.16 6.23
CA SER A 227 -2.56 -12.50 5.85
C SER A 227 -3.17 -12.52 4.45
N PHE A 228 -2.35 -12.26 3.43
CA PHE A 228 -2.71 -12.58 2.05
C PHE A 228 -1.49 -13.08 1.26
N VAL A 229 -1.18 -14.36 1.46
CA VAL A 229 -0.48 -15.16 0.45
C VAL A 229 -1.43 -16.30 0.12
N GLY A 230 -2.26 -16.09 -0.90
CA GLY A 230 -3.02 -17.17 -1.51
C GLY A 230 -2.06 -18.10 -2.24
N GLU A 231 -1.61 -19.19 -1.57
CA GLU A 231 -1.05 -20.33 -2.27
C GLU A 231 -2.16 -21.00 -3.09
N VAL A 232 -2.23 -20.67 -4.39
CA VAL A 232 -2.94 -21.52 -5.34
C VAL A 232 -2.06 -22.73 -5.61
N ARG A 233 -2.32 -23.82 -4.88
CA ARG A 233 -1.81 -25.14 -5.27
C ARG A 233 -2.53 -25.56 -6.54
N VAL A 234 -1.83 -25.48 -7.66
CA VAL A 234 -2.23 -26.17 -8.88
C VAL A 234 -1.99 -27.66 -8.64
N GLY A 235 -3.03 -28.37 -8.23
CA GLY A 235 -3.03 -29.83 -8.23
C GLY A 235 -2.97 -30.31 -9.68
N GLY A 236 -1.97 -31.15 -9.98
CA GLY A 236 -1.96 -31.91 -11.22
C GLY A 236 -3.11 -32.91 -11.24
N PHE A 237 -3.91 -32.88 -12.30
CA PHE A 237 -3.95 -33.87 -13.39
C PHE A 237 -4.66 -33.24 -14.58
#